data_AF-A0A401ZDA4-F1
#
_entry.id   AF-A0A401ZDA4-F1
#
_cell.length_a   1.000
_cell.length_b   1.000
_cell.length_c   1.000
_cell.angle_alpha   90.00
_cell.angle_beta   90.00
_cell.angle_gamma   90.00
#
_symmetry.space_group_name_H-M   'P 1'
#
loop_
_entity.id
_entity.type
_entity.pdbx_description
1 polymer ?
#
loop_
_entity_poly.entity_id
_entity_poly.type
_entity_poly.pdbx_seq_one_letter_code
_entity_poly.pdbx_strand_id
1 'polypeptide(L)'
;MSSQICIKTDKSLQQLATEIRDLLSLPPFTLDYSAEEPYCQFDMLGMLVLIHKTAEEDRDSEVKDYPYSFDLQMSFTEHELDTDTIEYNLQAYYAQLLAFHLGVETACYEKKKVGQHWQIRYCFYSKNPAWNPNLLFGEPGWCPAVKNGTPSAWRSIRSIFQ
;
A
#
# COMPACT_ATOMS: atom_id res chain seq x y z
N MET A 1 -4.24 -12.82 -4.53
CA MET A 1 -3.65 -12.59 -3.18
C MET A 1 -3.99 -11.18 -2.71
N SER A 2 -3.92 -10.81 -1.42
CA SER A 2 -4.15 -9.40 -1.04
C SER A 2 -2.90 -8.55 -1.31
N SER A 3 -3.09 -7.41 -1.97
CA SER A 3 -2.05 -6.39 -2.16
C SER A 3 -2.12 -5.42 -0.98
N GLN A 4 -1.07 -5.36 -0.15
CA GLN A 4 -1.05 -4.55 1.07
C GLN A 4 -0.05 -3.39 0.98
N ILE A 5 -0.50 -2.18 1.30
CA ILE A 5 0.35 -0.99 1.38
C ILE A 5 0.29 -0.46 2.81
N CYS A 6 1.43 -0.43 3.48
CA CYS A 6 1.56 0.21 4.79
C CYS A 6 1.63 1.73 4.59
N ILE A 7 0.95 2.50 5.43
CA ILE A 7 0.82 3.94 5.33
C ILE A 7 1.21 4.59 6.65
N LYS A 8 2.09 5.59 6.56
CA LYS A 8 2.50 6.46 7.65
C LYS A 8 2.07 7.89 7.39
N THR A 9 1.32 8.42 8.35
CA THR A 9 0.68 9.74 8.28
C THR A 9 0.18 10.17 9.66
N ASP A 10 0.08 11.48 9.88
CA ASP A 10 -0.56 12.07 11.07
C ASP A 10 -2.09 12.21 10.93
N LYS A 11 -2.63 11.85 9.75
CA LYS A 11 -4.06 11.90 9.46
C LYS A 11 -4.83 10.86 10.27
N SER A 12 -6.07 11.18 10.63
CA SER A 12 -7.00 10.19 11.20
C SER A 12 -7.43 9.17 10.14
N LEU A 13 -7.90 8.00 10.59
CA LEU A 13 -8.40 6.94 9.70
C LEU A 13 -9.52 7.44 8.77
N GLN A 14 -10.48 8.19 9.30
CA GLN A 14 -11.60 8.74 8.52
C GLN A 14 -11.16 9.76 7.47
N GLN A 15 -10.19 10.62 7.83
CA GLN A 15 -9.62 11.57 6.88
C GLN A 15 -8.87 10.84 5.77
N LEU A 16 -8.02 9.87 6.14
CA LEU A 16 -7.27 9.06 5.18
C LEU A 16 -8.22 8.31 4.23
N ALA A 17 -9.27 7.68 4.77
CA ALA A 17 -10.26 6.96 3.96
C ALA A 17 -11.04 7.88 3.02
N THR A 18 -11.41 9.08 3.47
CA THR A 18 -12.10 10.07 2.65
C THR A 18 -11.22 10.55 1.50
N GLU A 19 -9.95 10.85 1.77
CA GLU A 19 -9.03 11.29 0.72
C GLU A 19 -8.68 10.17 -0.28
N ILE A 20 -8.53 8.93 0.20
CA ILE A 20 -8.34 7.75 -0.68
C ILE A 20 -9.58 7.53 -1.54
N ARG A 21 -10.78 7.65 -0.97
CA ARG A 21 -12.04 7.60 -1.71
C ARG A 21 -12.06 8.59 -2.84
N ASP A 22 -11.74 9.85 -2.56
CA ASP A 22 -11.78 10.93 -3.53
C ASP A 22 -10.71 10.75 -4.62
N LEU A 23 -9.51 10.29 -4.24
CA LEU A 23 -8.42 10.02 -5.18
C LEU A 23 -8.74 8.87 -6.15
N LEU A 24 -9.30 7.78 -5.63
CA LEU A 24 -9.56 6.56 -6.40
C LEU A 24 -11.00 6.48 -6.93
N SER A 25 -11.81 7.52 -6.69
CA SER A 25 -13.24 7.55 -7.02
C SER A 25 -14.02 6.34 -6.48
N LEU A 26 -13.70 5.92 -5.25
CA LEU A 26 -14.36 4.80 -4.58
C LEU A 26 -15.78 5.17 -4.13
N PRO A 27 -16.67 4.19 -3.92
CA PRO A 27 -17.97 4.44 -3.28
C PRO A 27 -17.80 4.97 -1.85
N PRO A 28 -18.89 5.42 -1.19
CA PRO A 28 -18.85 5.69 0.24
C PRO A 28 -18.36 4.47 1.03
N PHE A 29 -17.50 4.69 2.03
CA PHE A 29 -17.05 3.61 2.91
C PHE A 29 -18.04 3.35 4.04
N THR A 30 -18.00 2.11 4.53
CA THR A 30 -18.56 1.74 5.83
C THR A 30 -17.45 1.81 6.87
N LEU A 31 -17.74 2.41 8.02
CA LEU A 31 -16.86 2.36 9.20
C LEU A 31 -17.35 1.23 10.10
N ASP A 32 -16.49 0.26 10.37
CA ASP A 32 -16.80 -0.90 11.20
C ASP A 32 -15.61 -1.23 12.13
N TYR A 33 -15.77 -2.23 12.99
CA TYR A 33 -14.78 -2.62 14.00
C TYR A 33 -14.51 -4.12 13.93
N SER A 34 -13.23 -4.48 13.89
CA SER A 34 -12.78 -5.86 14.01
C SER A 34 -11.86 -5.97 15.22
N ALA A 35 -12.22 -6.84 16.17
CA ALA A 35 -11.48 -6.98 17.43
C ALA A 35 -11.16 -5.63 18.12
N GLU A 36 -12.14 -4.72 18.14
CA GLU A 36 -12.04 -3.35 18.71
C GLU A 36 -11.18 -2.34 17.92
N GLU A 37 -10.55 -2.74 16.82
CA GLU A 37 -9.82 -1.84 15.92
C GLU A 37 -10.73 -1.35 14.77
N PRO A 38 -10.83 -0.03 14.55
CA PRO A 38 -11.68 0.51 13.50
C PRO A 38 -11.06 0.29 12.12
N TYR A 39 -11.92 -0.01 11.14
CA TYR A 39 -11.55 -0.08 9.72
C TYR A 39 -12.60 0.57 8.83
N CYS A 40 -12.15 1.08 7.69
CA CYS A 40 -12.99 1.59 6.62
C CYS A 40 -12.99 0.59 5.46
N GLN A 41 -14.18 0.20 5.01
CA GLN A 41 -14.37 -0.77 3.93
C GLN A 41 -15.06 -0.11 2.74
N PHE A 42 -14.55 -0.41 1.54
CA PHE A 42 -15.16 -0.06 0.27
C PHE A 42 -15.42 -1.32 -0.55
N ASP A 43 -16.65 -1.49 -1.01
CA ASP A 43 -17.07 -2.60 -1.86
C ASP A 43 -17.48 -2.10 -3.24
N MET A 44 -16.82 -2.58 -4.30
CA MET A 44 -17.13 -2.19 -5.68
C MET A 44 -16.80 -3.31 -6.67
N LEU A 45 -17.78 -3.76 -7.46
CA LEU A 45 -17.57 -4.60 -8.66
C LEU A 45 -16.60 -5.79 -8.46
N GLY A 46 -16.72 -6.50 -7.34
CA GLY A 46 -15.82 -7.62 -7.03
C GLY A 46 -14.41 -7.20 -6.59
N MET A 47 -14.26 -5.97 -6.11
CA MET A 47 -13.08 -5.43 -5.45
C MET A 47 -13.47 -4.98 -4.05
N LEU A 48 -12.70 -5.42 -3.07
CA LEU A 48 -12.78 -5.03 -1.68
C LEU A 48 -11.52 -4.22 -1.35
N VAL A 49 -11.71 -3.00 -0.86
CA VAL A 49 -10.64 -2.16 -0.32
C VAL A 49 -10.86 -1.99 1.17
N LEU A 50 -9.83 -2.28 1.96
CA LEU A 50 -9.83 -2.08 3.40
C LEU A 50 -8.76 -1.05 3.77
N ILE A 51 -9.12 -0.10 4.62
CA ILE A 51 -8.16 0.79 5.29
C ILE A 51 -8.35 0.57 6.77
N HIS A 52 -7.32 0.09 7.44
CA HIS A 52 -7.42 -0.24 8.85
C HIS A 52 -6.14 0.13 9.59
N LYS A 53 -6.24 0.25 10.90
CA LYS A 53 -5.07 0.33 11.76
C LYS A 53 -4.48 -1.08 11.92
N THR A 54 -3.17 -1.20 11.86
CA THR A 54 -2.47 -2.47 12.16
C THR A 54 -1.94 -2.39 13.57
N ALA A 55 -2.20 -3.37 14.44
CA ALA A 55 -1.66 -3.33 15.80
C ALA A 55 -0.12 -3.30 15.78
N GLU A 56 0.52 -2.54 16.67
CA GLU A 56 1.99 -2.39 16.65
C GLU A 56 2.74 -3.71 16.81
N GLU A 57 2.15 -4.66 17.52
CA GLU A 57 2.72 -5.98 17.79
C GLU A 57 2.72 -6.88 16.55
N ASP A 58 1.78 -6.65 15.63
CA ASP A 58 1.62 -7.42 14.40
C ASP A 58 2.42 -6.83 13.22
N ARG A 59 2.96 -5.61 13.38
CA ARG A 59 3.73 -4.95 12.33
C ARG A 59 5.12 -5.56 12.19
N ASP A 60 5.51 -5.80 10.95
CA ASP A 60 6.89 -6.09 10.60
C ASP A 60 7.84 -4.98 11.08
N SER A 61 9.04 -5.36 11.50
CA SER A 61 10.02 -4.42 12.09
C SER A 61 10.36 -3.23 11.19
N GLU A 62 10.32 -3.44 9.87
CA GLU A 62 10.65 -2.45 8.85
C GLU A 62 9.58 -1.38 8.65
N VAL A 63 8.34 -1.67 9.06
CA VAL A 63 7.17 -0.79 8.89
C VAL A 63 6.46 -0.56 10.23
N LYS A 64 7.18 -0.70 11.34
CA LYS A 64 6.61 -0.57 12.69
C LYS A 64 5.97 0.80 12.92
N ASP A 65 6.49 1.85 12.31
CA ASP A 65 5.98 3.22 12.37
C ASP A 65 4.92 3.55 11.30
N TYR A 66 4.40 2.57 10.56
CA TYR A 66 3.32 2.72 9.59
C TYR A 66 1.99 2.24 10.22
N PRO A 67 1.20 3.13 10.84
CA PRO A 67 0.04 2.75 11.62
C PRO A 67 -1.13 2.18 10.84
N TYR A 68 -1.23 2.50 9.55
CA TYR A 68 -2.35 2.10 8.73
C TYR A 68 -1.92 1.12 7.64
N SER A 69 -2.83 0.27 7.23
CA SER A 69 -2.70 -0.59 6.05
C SER A 69 -3.85 -0.31 5.09
N PHE A 70 -3.52 -0.24 3.81
CA PHE A 70 -4.44 -0.26 2.69
C PHE A 70 -4.34 -1.63 2.04
N ASP A 71 -5.41 -2.41 2.10
CA ASP A 71 -5.49 -3.70 1.44
C ASP A 71 -6.43 -3.62 0.24
N LEU A 72 -5.94 -4.11 -0.90
CA LEU A 72 -6.72 -4.30 -2.11
C LEU A 72 -6.89 -5.80 -2.34
N GLN A 73 -8.14 -6.24 -2.38
CA GLN A 73 -8.52 -7.62 -2.65
C GLN A 73 -9.47 -7.66 -3.84
N MET A 74 -9.12 -8.44 -4.88
CA MET A 74 -10.03 -8.70 -5.98
C MET A 74 -10.82 -9.98 -5.67
N SER A 75 -12.10 -9.85 -5.35
CA SER A 75 -13.05 -10.95 -5.29
C SER A 75 -13.64 -11.20 -6.69
N PHE A 76 -12.84 -11.70 -7.63
CA PHE A 76 -13.41 -12.23 -8.86
C PHE A 76 -14.14 -13.54 -8.51
N THR A 77 -15.47 -13.51 -8.57
CA THR A 77 -16.35 -14.67 -8.38
C THR A 77 -16.32 -15.65 -9.55
N GLU A 78 -15.57 -15.36 -10.62
CA GLU A 78 -15.32 -16.26 -11.75
C GLU A 78 -13.90 -16.85 -11.65
N HIS A 79 -13.84 -18.11 -11.21
CA HIS A 79 -12.65 -18.82 -10.72
C HIS A 79 -11.60 -19.22 -11.78
N GLU A 80 -11.41 -18.45 -12.86
CA GLU A 80 -10.51 -18.87 -13.96
C GLU A 80 -9.41 -17.85 -14.35
N LEU A 81 -9.39 -16.64 -13.78
CA LEU A 81 -8.38 -15.64 -14.08
C LEU A 81 -7.30 -15.58 -12.99
N ASP A 82 -6.09 -16.08 -13.30
CA ASP A 82 -4.89 -15.86 -12.48
C ASP A 82 -4.48 -14.37 -12.55
N THR A 83 -4.84 -13.63 -11.51
CA THR A 83 -4.58 -12.18 -11.41
C THR A 83 -3.43 -11.85 -10.45
N ASP A 84 -2.79 -12.86 -9.84
CA ASP A 84 -1.79 -12.66 -8.78
C ASP A 84 -0.62 -11.77 -9.25
N THR A 85 -0.16 -11.96 -10.49
CA THR A 85 0.94 -11.16 -11.06
C THR A 85 0.54 -9.69 -11.25
N ILE A 86 -0.71 -9.44 -11.66
CA ILE A 86 -1.21 -8.08 -11.88
C ILE A 86 -1.38 -7.38 -10.53
N GLU A 87 -2.04 -8.04 -9.57
CA GLU A 87 -2.24 -7.51 -8.21
C GLU A 87 -0.91 -7.15 -7.54
N TYR A 88 0.10 -8.01 -7.68
CA TYR A 88 1.44 -7.78 -7.16
C TYR A 88 2.11 -6.56 -7.81
N ASN A 89 2.02 -6.41 -9.13
CA ASN A 89 2.62 -5.27 -9.82
C ASN A 89 1.90 -3.95 -9.53
N LEU A 90 0.59 -3.99 -9.25
CA LEU A 90 -0.21 -2.80 -8.93
C LEU A 90 0.10 -2.24 -7.54
N GLN A 91 0.59 -3.06 -6.61
CA GLN A 91 0.92 -2.65 -5.24
C GLN A 91 1.87 -1.44 -5.22
N ALA A 92 2.98 -1.52 -5.94
CA ALA A 92 3.98 -0.44 -6.01
C ALA A 92 3.43 0.81 -6.71
N TYR A 93 2.54 0.64 -7.69
CA TYR A 93 1.88 1.75 -8.37
C TYR A 93 0.96 2.52 -7.40
N TYR A 94 0.06 1.81 -6.71
CA TYR A 94 -0.83 2.45 -5.74
C TYR A 94 -0.07 3.07 -4.56
N ALA A 95 1.01 2.43 -4.08
CA ALA A 95 1.85 3.00 -3.02
C ALA A 95 2.44 4.36 -3.42
N GLN A 96 2.95 4.47 -4.65
CA GLN A 96 3.48 5.73 -5.20
C GLN A 96 2.38 6.76 -5.42
N LEU A 97 1.22 6.36 -5.95
CA LEU A 97 0.08 7.23 -6.19
C LEU A 97 -0.42 7.86 -4.88
N LEU A 98 -0.61 7.04 -3.84
CA LEU A 98 -1.00 7.47 -2.50
C LEU A 98 0.03 8.42 -1.90
N ALA A 99 1.32 8.06 -1.96
CA ALA A 99 2.39 8.90 -1.43
C ALA A 99 2.41 10.30 -2.08
N PHE A 100 2.26 10.35 -3.41
CA PHE A 100 2.31 11.59 -4.16
C PHE A 100 1.09 12.50 -3.93
N HIS A 101 -0.12 11.96 -4.10
CA HIS A 101 -1.35 12.75 -4.05
C HIS A 101 -1.75 13.12 -2.64
N LEU A 102 -1.58 12.20 -1.68
CA LEU A 102 -2.00 12.42 -0.30
C LEU A 102 -0.88 13.00 0.58
N GLY A 103 0.36 13.05 0.08
CA GLY A 103 1.51 13.53 0.85
C GLY A 103 1.79 12.65 2.08
N VAL A 104 1.55 11.35 1.97
CA VAL A 104 1.81 10.35 3.02
C VAL A 104 3.09 9.57 2.70
N GLU A 105 3.67 8.91 3.71
CA GLU A 105 4.72 7.92 3.49
C GLU A 105 4.05 6.55 3.27
N THR A 106 4.50 5.79 2.28
CA THR A 106 3.98 4.44 2.03
C THR A 106 5.11 3.42 1.95
N ALA A 107 4.79 2.17 2.28
CA ALA A 107 5.68 1.05 2.12
C ALA A 107 4.91 -0.15 1.57
N CYS A 108 5.54 -0.91 0.70
CA CYS A 108 4.99 -2.17 0.21
C CYS A 108 6.11 -3.19 0.03
N TYR A 109 5.79 -4.48 0.15
CA TYR A 109 6.82 -5.51 0.02
C TYR A 109 6.98 -5.95 -1.43
N GLU A 110 8.23 -6.23 -1.81
CA GLU A 110 8.53 -7.12 -2.92
C GLU A 110 8.74 -8.53 -2.39
N LYS A 111 8.37 -9.54 -3.19
CA LYS A 111 8.55 -10.95 -2.90
C LYS A 111 9.31 -11.62 -4.04
N LYS A 112 10.27 -12.48 -3.69
CA LYS A 112 10.99 -13.31 -4.67
C LYS A 112 11.20 -14.72 -4.14
N LYS A 113 11.29 -15.69 -5.05
CA LYS A 113 11.61 -17.07 -4.71
C LYS A 113 13.11 -17.31 -4.93
N VAL A 114 13.80 -17.80 -3.90
CA VAL A 114 15.22 -18.19 -3.97
C VAL A 114 15.31 -19.67 -3.59
N GLY A 115 15.48 -20.53 -4.60
CA GLY A 115 15.36 -21.98 -4.43
C GLY A 115 13.94 -22.36 -3.99
N GLN A 116 13.82 -22.98 -2.81
CA GLN A 116 12.52 -23.36 -2.22
C GLN A 116 11.96 -22.32 -1.24
N HIS A 117 12.69 -21.24 -0.96
CA HIS A 117 12.31 -20.26 0.05
C HIS A 117 11.78 -18.98 -0.58
N TRP A 118 10.74 -18.41 0.04
CA TRP A 118 10.27 -17.08 -0.28
C TRP A 118 11.00 -16.03 0.56
N GLN A 119 11.44 -14.97 -0.09
CA GLN A 119 12.03 -13.80 0.55
C GLN A 119 11.19 -12.56 0.26
N ILE A 120 11.17 -11.63 1.21
CA ILE A 120 10.56 -10.31 1.07
C ILE A 120 11.55 -9.19 1.39
N ARG A 121 11.28 -8.00 0.87
CA ARG A 121 11.86 -6.74 1.32
C ARG A 121 10.80 -5.65 1.21
N TYR A 122 10.87 -4.61 2.03
CA TYR A 122 10.01 -3.44 1.90
C TYR A 122 10.66 -2.38 1.02
N CYS A 123 9.84 -1.79 0.14
CA CYS A 123 10.17 -0.63 -0.67
C CYS A 123 9.36 0.56 -0.14
N PHE A 124 10.03 1.69 0.05
CA PHE A 124 9.47 2.87 0.71
C PHE A 124 9.31 4.02 -0.27
N TYR A 125 8.19 4.73 -0.18
CA TYR A 125 7.86 5.84 -1.07
C TYR A 125 7.36 7.04 -0.28
N SER A 126 7.72 8.23 -0.77
CA SER A 126 7.28 9.51 -0.21
C SER A 126 7.18 10.55 -1.32
N LYS A 127 6.35 11.58 -1.14
CA LYS A 127 6.31 12.70 -2.08
C LYS A 127 7.67 13.38 -2.16
N ASN A 128 8.17 13.62 -3.37
CA ASN A 128 9.43 14.33 -3.56
C ASN A 128 9.20 15.85 -3.44
N PRO A 129 9.77 16.53 -2.43
CA PRO A 129 9.61 17.97 -2.26
C PRO A 129 10.29 18.80 -3.35
N ALA A 130 11.25 18.21 -4.08
CA ALA A 130 11.91 18.87 -5.21
C ALA A 130 11.08 18.78 -6.51
N TRP A 131 9.99 18.00 -6.54
CA TRP A 131 9.19 17.84 -7.74
C TRP A 131 8.49 19.14 -8.12
N ASN A 132 8.65 19.53 -9.38
CA ASN A 132 8.05 20.72 -9.95
C ASN A 132 7.14 20.32 -11.12
N PRO A 133 5.82 20.60 -11.05
CA PRO A 133 4.87 20.27 -12.11
C PRO A 133 5.16 21.00 -13.44
N ASN A 134 5.93 22.09 -13.40
CA ASN A 134 6.24 22.89 -14.58
C ASN A 134 7.47 22.39 -15.35
N LEU A 135 8.20 21.39 -14.84
CA LEU A 135 9.34 20.79 -15.54
C LEU A 135 8.91 19.49 -16.22
N LEU A 136 9.19 19.39 -17.50
CA LEU A 136 8.93 18.18 -18.29
C LEU A 136 10.03 17.14 -18.08
N PHE A 137 9.67 15.88 -18.32
CA PHE A 137 10.61 14.77 -18.25
C PHE A 137 11.84 15.03 -19.14
N GLY A 138 13.03 15.00 -18.54
CA GLY A 138 14.31 15.21 -19.22
C GLY A 138 14.82 16.66 -19.22
N GLU A 139 14.05 17.62 -18.72
CA GLU A 139 14.54 19.00 -18.57
C GLU A 139 15.59 19.12 -17.45
N PRO A 140 16.52 20.09 -17.53
CA PRO A 140 17.47 20.36 -16.45
C PRO A 140 16.75 20.64 -15.12
N GLY A 141 17.12 19.89 -14.09
CA GLY A 141 16.48 19.98 -12.78
C GLY A 141 15.18 19.17 -12.63
N TRP A 142 14.72 18.47 -13.68
CA TRP A 142 13.62 17.53 -13.55
C TRP A 142 13.97 16.41 -12.57
N CYS A 143 13.00 16.04 -11.72
CA CYS A 143 13.11 14.92 -10.80
C CYS A 143 11.75 14.19 -10.70
N PRO A 144 11.73 12.90 -10.32
CA PRO A 144 10.49 12.14 -10.17
C PRO A 144 9.59 12.73 -9.08
N ALA A 145 8.28 12.57 -9.24
CA ALA A 145 7.27 13.06 -8.29
C ALA A 145 7.28 12.34 -6.95
N VAL A 146 7.75 11.09 -6.96
CA VAL A 146 7.92 10.23 -5.80
C VAL A 146 9.39 9.95 -5.59
N LYS A 147 9.82 10.03 -4.34
CA LYS A 147 11.15 9.65 -3.91
C LYS A 147 11.10 8.22 -3.39
N ASN A 148 12.01 7.39 -3.87
CA ASN A 148 12.23 6.05 -3.35
C ASN A 148 13.19 6.13 -2.15
N GLY A 149 12.75 5.60 -1.01
CA GLY A 149 13.64 5.35 0.13
C GLY A 149 14.58 4.19 -0.14
N THR A 150 15.56 3.98 0.74
CA THR A 150 16.41 2.80 0.69
C THR A 150 15.56 1.57 1.02
N PRO A 151 15.41 0.58 0.12
CA PRO A 151 14.65 -0.63 0.42
C PRO A 151 15.26 -1.39 1.60
N SER A 152 14.43 -2.14 2.33
CA SER A 152 14.94 -3.01 3.38
C SER A 152 15.78 -4.16 2.81
N ALA A 153 16.56 -4.80 3.68
CA ALA A 153 17.30 -6.00 3.30
C ALA A 153 16.32 -7.13 2.96
N TRP A 154 16.68 -7.96 1.97
CA TRP A 154 15.94 -9.20 1.71
C TRP A 154 16.01 -10.11 2.93
N ARG A 155 14.85 -10.58 3.40
CA ARG A 155 14.75 -11.60 4.45
C ARG A 155 13.78 -12.70 4.06
N SER A 156 13.99 -13.89 4.60
CA SER A 156 13.04 -14.99 4.41
C SER A 156 11.70 -14.65 5.07
N ILE A 157 10.59 -15.02 4.43
CA ILE A 157 9.27 -14.98 5.07
C ILE A 157 9.31 -15.99 6.21
N ARG A 158 9.07 -15.54 7.44
CA ARG A 158 8.79 -16.47 8.55
C ARG A 158 7.41 -17.06 8.25
N SER A 159 7.34 -18.34 7.90
CA SER A 159 6.06 -19.03 7.84
C SER A 159 5.44 -18.95 9.23
N ILE A 160 4.28 -18.31 9.37
CA ILE A 160 3.50 -18.28 10.61
C ILE A 160 2.80 -19.64 10.83
N PHE A 161 2.79 -20.51 9.82
CA PHE A 161 2.31 -21.87 9.96
C PHE A 161 3.41 -22.79 10.49
N GLN A 162 3.34 -23.07 11.79
CA GLN A 162 3.65 -24.35 12.42
C GLN A 162 2.38 -24.89 13.09
#